data_AF-A0A2V9BA89-F1
#
_entry.id   AF-A0A2V9BA89-F1
#
_cell.length_a   1.000
_cell.length_b   1.000
_cell.length_c   1.000
_cell.angle_alpha   90.00
_cell.angle_beta   90.00
_cell.angle_gamma   90.00
#
_symmetry.space_group_name_H-M   'P 1'
#
loop_
_entity.id
_entity.type
_entity.pdbx_description
1 polymer ?
#
loop_
_entity_poly.entity_id
_entity_poly.type
_entity_poly.pdbx_seq_one_letter_code
_entity_poly.pdbx_strand_id
1 'polypeptide(L)' 'MANPIITIPLDPQTAKAYNSAGPEEKRKIQALLSLWLRELTVGEFPSLQEVLDQVGRKAKARGLTPEMLDSLLKGA' A
#
# COMPACT_ATOMS: atom_id res chain seq x y z
N MET A 1 -4.77 18.16 2.99
CA MET A 1 -5.88 17.21 3.24
C MET A 1 -5.75 16.72 4.67
N ALA A 2 -6.84 16.58 5.43
CA ALA A 2 -6.79 16.03 6.78
C ALA A 2 -6.51 14.51 6.70
N ASN A 3 -5.66 13.99 7.60
CA ASN A 3 -5.42 12.56 7.67
C ASN A 3 -6.65 11.86 8.28
N PRO A 4 -7.08 10.71 7.73
CA PRO A 4 -8.15 9.91 8.34
C PRO A 4 -7.72 9.42 9.73
N ILE A 5 -8.65 9.39 10.68
CA ILE A 5 -8.42 8.94 12.06
C ILE A 5 -8.99 7.55 12.23
N ILE A 6 -8.19 6.65 12.82
CA ILE A 6 -8.62 5.33 13.30
C ILE A 6 -8.33 5.22 14.79
N THR A 7 -9.16 4.48 15.53
CA THR A 7 -8.95 4.18 16.94
C THR A 7 -8.40 2.77 17.08
N ILE A 8 -7.20 2.64 17.64
CA ILE A 8 -6.56 1.35 17.88
C ILE A 8 -6.51 1.14 19.40
N PRO A 9 -7.15 0.09 19.95
CA PRO A 9 -7.01 -0.23 21.36
C PRO A 9 -5.57 -0.67 21.64
N LEU A 10 -4.98 -0.11 22.69
CA LEU A 10 -3.65 -0.45 23.18
C LEU A 10 -3.76 -1.02 24.59
N ASP A 11 -2.75 -1.74 25.04
CA ASP A 11 -2.67 -2.09 26.46
C ASP A 11 -2.59 -0.81 27.33
N PRO A 12 -3.04 -0.88 28.60
CA PRO A 12 -3.12 0.29 29.45
C PRO A 12 -1.79 1.03 29.66
N GLN A 13 -0.66 0.31 29.67
CA GLN A 13 0.65 0.92 29.91
C GLN A 13 1.11 1.70 28.68
N THR A 14 0.98 1.12 27.49
CA THR A 14 1.30 1.79 26.23
C THR A 14 0.42 3.01 25.99
N ALA A 15 -0.89 2.90 26.28
CA ALA A 15 -1.81 4.03 26.18
C ALA A 15 -1.41 5.18 27.12
N LYS A 16 -1.03 4.87 28.36
CA LYS A 16 -0.54 5.85 29.34
C LYS A 16 0.75 6.52 28.86
N ALA A 17 1.72 5.74 28.40
CA ALA A 17 3.00 6.26 27.89
C ALA A 17 2.78 7.21 26.70
N TYR A 18 1.96 6.82 25.72
CA TYR A 18 1.61 7.68 24.59
C TYR A 18 0.91 8.96 25.04
N ASN A 19 -0.06 8.88 25.95
CA ASN A 19 -0.80 10.04 26.43
C ASN A 19 0.09 11.03 27.20
N SER A 20 1.06 10.53 27.97
CA SER A 20 2.04 11.34 28.70
C SER A 20 3.15 11.92 27.83
N ALA A 21 3.35 11.43 26.60
CA ALA A 21 4.37 11.92 25.69
C ALA A 21 4.10 13.36 25.21
N GLY A 22 5.18 14.09 24.94
CA GLY A 22 5.12 15.45 24.39
C GLY A 22 4.58 15.49 22.95
N PRO A 23 4.19 16.68 22.45
CA PRO A 23 3.63 16.81 21.10
C PRO A 23 4.55 16.31 19.98
N GLU A 24 5.85 16.56 20.10
CA GLU A 24 6.84 16.12 19.10
C GLU A 24 6.99 14.59 19.11
N GLU A 25 7.05 13.99 20.28
CA GLU A 25 7.18 12.55 20.45
C GLU A 25 5.93 11.81 19.96
N LYS A 26 4.73 12.33 20.27
CA LYS A 26 3.47 11.83 19.71
C LYS A 26 3.47 11.82 18.18
N ARG A 27 4.00 12.87 17.53
CA ARG A 27 4.12 12.95 16.07
C ARG A 27 5.08 11.90 15.52
N LYS A 28 6.22 11.69 16.17
CA LYS A 28 7.19 10.64 15.78
C LYS A 28 6.56 9.25 15.86
N ILE A 29 5.87 8.95 16.97
CA ILE A 29 5.17 7.68 17.17
C ILE A 29 4.09 7.47 16.11
N GLN A 30 3.28 8.50 15.80
CA GLN A 30 2.27 8.43 14.74
C GLN A 30 2.86 8.13 13.36
N ALA A 31 4.00 8.73 13.03
CA ALA A 31 4.68 8.48 11.76
C ALA A 31 5.18 7.03 11.66
N LEU A 32 5.81 6.51 12.73
CA LEU A 32 6.26 5.11 12.79
C LEU A 32 5.09 4.12 12.70
N LEU A 33 4.02 4.36 13.45
CA LEU A 33 2.83 3.52 13.40
C LEU A 33 2.20 3.51 12.01
N SER A 34 2.13 4.67 11.35
CA SER A 34 1.60 4.76 9.98
C SER A 34 2.44 3.98 8.97
N LEU A 35 3.78 3.99 9.14
CA LEU A 35 4.69 3.22 8.31
C LEU A 35 4.51 1.72 8.53
N TRP A 36 4.53 1.27 9.77
CA TRP A 36 4.33 -0.15 10.09
C TRP A 36 2.97 -0.67 9.66
N LEU A 37 1.90 0.11 9.87
CA LEU A 37 0.57 -0.27 9.39
C LEU A 37 0.58 -0.43 7.87
N ARG A 38 1.24 0.46 7.13
CA ARG A 38 1.39 0.30 5.68
C ARG A 38 2.17 -0.97 5.34
N GLU A 39 3.31 -1.21 5.97
CA GLU A 39 4.13 -2.40 5.69
C GLU A 39 3.43 -3.71 6.02
N LEU A 40 2.63 -3.74 7.10
CA LEU A 40 1.90 -4.93 7.53
C LEU A 40 0.60 -5.15 6.74
N THR A 41 0.02 -4.09 6.16
CA THR A 41 -1.24 -4.16 5.39
C THR A 41 -1.04 -4.20 3.89
N VAL A 42 0.11 -3.74 3.41
CA VAL A 42 0.68 -4.22 2.16
C VAL A 42 1.01 -5.69 2.45
N GLY A 43 0.04 -6.59 2.23
CA GLY A 43 0.33 -8.02 2.12
C GLY A 43 1.43 -8.26 1.10
N GLU A 44 1.82 -9.52 0.87
CA GLU A 44 2.75 -9.87 -0.21
C GLU A 44 2.43 -9.00 -1.43
N PHE A 45 3.41 -8.16 -1.85
CA PHE A 45 3.25 -7.43 -3.09
C PHE A 45 2.76 -8.44 -4.11
N PRO A 46 1.68 -8.14 -4.86
CA PRO A 46 1.20 -9.10 -5.85
C PRO A 46 2.42 -9.54 -6.64
N SER A 47 2.61 -10.84 -6.70
CA SER A 47 3.73 -11.44 -7.42
C SER A 47 3.81 -10.77 -8.79
N LEU A 48 5.02 -10.68 -9.34
CA LEU A 48 5.17 -10.13 -10.70
C LEU A 48 4.20 -10.81 -11.67
N GLN A 49 3.92 -12.11 -11.46
CA GLN A 49 2.91 -12.86 -12.20
C GLN A 49 1.49 -12.30 -12.03
N GLU A 50 1.02 -12.06 -10.81
CA GLU A 50 -0.31 -11.47 -10.57
C GLU A 50 -0.45 -10.07 -11.17
N VAL A 51 0.62 -9.26 -11.13
CA VAL A 51 0.66 -7.94 -11.76
C VAL A 51 0.58 -8.08 -13.29
N LEU A 52 1.40 -8.95 -13.89
CA LEU A 52 1.40 -9.18 -15.33
C LEU A 52 0.06 -9.74 -15.82
N ASP A 53 -0.56 -10.64 -15.07
CA ASP A 53 -1.89 -11.17 -15.36
C ASP A 53 -2.96 -10.08 -15.32
N GLN A 54 -2.90 -9.19 -14.32
CA GLN A 54 -3.81 -8.06 -14.23
C GLN A 54 -3.64 -7.09 -15.41
N VAL A 55 -2.40 -6.79 -15.79
CA VAL A 55 -2.08 -5.96 -16.95
C VAL A 55 -2.60 -6.62 -18.23
N GLY A 56 -2.36 -7.91 -18.43
CA GLY A 56 -2.84 -8.68 -19.58
C GLY A 56 -4.37 -8.67 -19.70
N ARG A 57 -5.09 -8.87 -18.59
CA ARG A 57 -6.56 -8.77 -18.55
C ARG A 57 -7.04 -7.37 -18.95
N LYS A 58 -6.45 -6.31 -18.39
CA LYS A 58 -6.81 -4.92 -18.71
C LYS A 58 -6.52 -4.59 -20.18
N ALA A 59 -5.41 -5.05 -20.72
CA ALA A 59 -5.03 -4.80 -22.09
C ALA A 59 -6.00 -5.47 -23.08
N LYS A 60 -6.35 -6.75 -22.84
CA LYS A 60 -7.39 -7.46 -23.63
C LYS A 60 -8.74 -6.75 -23.56
N ALA A 61 -9.17 -6.34 -22.36
CA ALA A 61 -10.43 -5.59 -22.18
C ALA A 61 -10.45 -4.24 -22.90
N ARG A 62 -9.28 -3.67 -23.19
CA ARG A 62 -9.10 -2.42 -23.96
C ARG A 62 -8.89 -2.66 -25.46
N GLY A 63 -9.03 -3.89 -25.92
CA GLY A 63 -8.92 -4.24 -27.34
C GLY A 63 -7.51 -4.59 -27.83
N LEU A 64 -6.55 -4.85 -26.93
CA LEU A 64 -5.25 -5.39 -27.33
C LEU A 64 -5.44 -6.82 -27.89
N THR A 65 -5.24 -7.00 -29.19
CA THR A 65 -5.26 -8.31 -29.85
C THR A 65 -3.86 -8.93 -29.88
N PRO A 66 -3.75 -10.26 -30.07
CA PRO A 66 -2.45 -10.93 -30.23
C PRO A 66 -1.59 -10.34 -31.36
N GLU A 67 -2.21 -9.95 -32.48
CA GLU A 67 -1.51 -9.42 -33.65
C GLU A 67 -0.95 -8.02 -33.40
N MET A 68 -1.72 -7.17 -32.69
CA MET A 68 -1.23 -5.87 -32.23
C MET A 68 -0.07 -6.00 -31.24
N LEU A 69 -0.17 -6.94 -30.30
CA LEU A 69 0.91 -7.20 -29.34
C LEU A 69 2.18 -7.69 -30.05
N ASP A 70 2.05 -8.64 -30.97
CA ASP A 70 3.17 -9.16 -31.77
C ASP A 70 3.84 -8.05 -32.60
N SER A 71 3.05 -7.15 -33.18
CA SER A 71 3.57 -5.98 -33.90
C SER A 71 4.34 -5.02 -33.00
N LEU A 72 3.87 -4.78 -31.77
CA LEU A 72 4.54 -3.91 -30.79
C LEU A 72 5.87 -4.52 -30.30
N LEU A 73 5.92 -5.84 -30.07
CA LEU A 73 7.11 -6.52 -29.59
C LEU A 73 8.20 -6.65 -30.65
N LYS A 74 7.82 -6.75 -31.93
CA LYS A 74 8.77 -6.77 -33.06
C LYS A 74 9.33 -5.38 -33.41
N GLY A 75 8.65 -4.32 -32.97
CA GLY A 75 9.07 -2.94 -33.18
C GLY A 75 9.88 -2.32 -32.03
N ALA A 76 10.19 -3.09 -30.99
CA ALA A 76 10.92 -2.67 -29.79
C ALA A 76 12.42 -3.02 -29.87
#